data_AF-A0A1C3XNU2-F1
#
_entry.id   AF-A0A1C3XNU2-F1
#
_cell.length_a   1.000
_cell.length_b   1.000
_cell.length_c   1.000
_cell.angle_alpha   90.00
_cell.angle_beta   90.00
_cell.angle_gamma   90.00
#
_symmetry.space_group_name_H-M   'P 1'
#
loop_
_entity.id
_entity.type
_entity.pdbx_description
1 polymer ?
#
loop_
_entity_poly.entity_id
_entity_poly.type
_entity_poly.pdbx_seq_one_letter_code
_entity_poly.pdbx_strand_id
1 'polypeptide(L)'
;MAHSLIQRRREAERARVEAYELSLRHVSQRTRPPPDFETAIYDARRGFEADIVRDAEAWKPRMKTRDAARLRLAAARYLFARYPVAEHLEHIWIDGAGLGAGEIHLRKRWYIAAAGGGSLYAAGAAEWLSRKEVHAFLNPLGSVGFEAAVWQAIARSYANDPAVAMRIARTRITQTPRAQHRFWRDVVRFFCAHPTTVEDMDDFHDYLADCHRRDPEYTPKGRSLISLGRQMRDWHRDLDAIARIEAARRRAEAARNRARGLAASPEQIEDRWLGVAIADWSWTTSSKDRAKREEYVVVQLRTAAALVAETRGMRHCVATYATKCIAGHASIWSLRRRASGDVQRLLTIELDTRSRAVQVRGFANRPPLAEESKILERWAQARGIMLL
;
A
#
# COMPACT_ATOMS: atom_id res chain seq x y z
N MET A 1 -16.68 -74.33 -31.41
CA MET A 1 -18.09 -73.89 -31.26
C MET A 1 -18.11 -72.41 -30.93
N ALA A 2 -18.72 -71.58 -31.79
CA ALA A 2 -18.74 -70.13 -31.61
C ALA A 2 -19.74 -69.76 -30.49
N HIS A 3 -19.24 -69.16 -29.40
CA HIS A 3 -20.10 -68.65 -28.34
C HIS A 3 -21.11 -67.64 -28.90
N SER A 4 -22.39 -67.83 -28.57
CA SER A 4 -23.48 -66.92 -28.92
C SER A 4 -23.15 -65.49 -28.45
N LEU A 5 -23.55 -64.48 -29.23
CA LEU A 5 -23.41 -63.05 -28.92
C LEU A 5 -23.90 -62.70 -27.50
N ILE A 6 -24.94 -63.39 -27.03
CA ILE A 6 -25.50 -63.21 -25.69
C ILE A 6 -24.53 -63.69 -24.60
N GLN A 7 -23.82 -64.79 -24.86
CA GLN A 7 -22.89 -65.41 -23.92
C GLN A 7 -21.64 -64.54 -23.73
N ARG A 8 -21.10 -64.00 -24.84
CA ARG A 8 -20.01 -63.02 -24.81
C ARG A 8 -20.37 -61.74 -24.05
N ARG A 9 -21.63 -61.29 -24.18
CA ARG A 9 -22.11 -60.09 -23.46
C ARG A 9 -22.16 -60.34 -21.95
N ARG A 10 -22.66 -61.50 -21.52
CA ARG A 10 -22.69 -61.91 -20.10
C ARG A 10 -21.30 -62.14 -19.50
N GLU A 11 -20.35 -62.62 -20.28
CA GLU A 11 -18.95 -62.77 -19.86
C GLU A 11 -18.25 -61.41 -19.72
N ALA A 12 -18.45 -60.50 -20.68
CA ALA A 12 -17.93 -59.14 -20.60
C ALA A 12 -18.51 -58.36 -19.41
N GLU A 13 -19.79 -58.55 -19.11
CA GLU A 13 -20.44 -57.91 -17.95
C GLU A 13 -19.94 -58.48 -16.63
N ARG A 14 -19.76 -59.81 -16.53
CA ARG A 14 -19.10 -60.43 -15.36
C ARG A 14 -17.68 -59.91 -15.17
N ALA A 15 -16.88 -59.86 -16.23
CA ALA A 15 -15.52 -59.34 -16.16
C ALA A 15 -15.47 -57.86 -15.73
N ARG A 16 -16.45 -57.05 -16.15
CA ARG A 16 -16.56 -55.64 -15.69
C ARG A 16 -16.93 -55.54 -14.22
N VAL A 17 -17.88 -56.35 -13.75
CA VAL A 17 -18.26 -56.40 -12.33
C VAL A 17 -17.08 -56.87 -11.49
N GLU A 18 -16.37 -57.92 -11.93
CA GLU A 18 -15.22 -58.47 -11.23
C GLU A 18 -14.04 -57.48 -11.18
N ALA A 19 -13.77 -56.78 -12.29
CA ALA A 19 -12.78 -55.70 -12.32
C ALA A 19 -13.17 -54.51 -11.42
N TYR A 20 -14.46 -54.16 -11.38
CA TYR A 20 -14.96 -53.10 -10.50
C TYR A 20 -14.86 -53.51 -9.03
N GLU A 21 -15.23 -54.74 -8.68
CA GLU A 21 -15.07 -55.28 -7.33
C GLU A 21 -13.59 -55.39 -6.92
N LEU A 22 -12.70 -55.80 -7.82
CA LEU A 22 -11.25 -55.80 -7.59
C LEU A 22 -10.70 -54.38 -7.36
N SER A 23 -11.23 -53.39 -8.08
CA SER A 23 -10.89 -51.98 -7.88
C SER A 23 -11.36 -51.47 -6.51
N LEU A 24 -12.58 -51.83 -6.09
CA LEU A 24 -13.11 -51.49 -4.76
C LEU A 24 -12.34 -52.17 -3.63
N ARG A 25 -11.88 -53.41 -3.82
CA ARG A 25 -11.02 -54.14 -2.86
C ARG A 25 -9.61 -53.52 -2.75
N HIS A 26 -9.08 -52.95 -3.84
CA HIS A 26 -7.79 -52.23 -3.83
C HIS A 26 -7.87 -50.82 -3.23
N VAL A 27 -9.06 -50.21 -3.16
CA VAL A 27 -9.29 -49.01 -2.34
C VAL A 27 -9.45 -49.45 -0.88
N SER A 28 -8.38 -50.04 -0.32
CA SER A 28 -8.26 -50.08 1.14
C SER A 28 -8.15 -48.64 1.60
N GLN A 29 -9.07 -48.20 2.45
CA GLN A 29 -8.89 -46.94 3.15
C GLN A 29 -7.59 -47.08 3.95
N ARG A 30 -6.50 -46.48 3.47
CA ARG A 30 -5.26 -46.32 4.27
C ARG A 30 -5.71 -45.90 5.66
N THR A 31 -5.43 -46.73 6.66
CA THR A 31 -5.75 -46.46 8.06
C THR A 31 -5.13 -45.11 8.40
N ARG A 32 -5.99 -44.08 8.48
CA ARG A 32 -5.52 -42.71 8.66
C ARG A 32 -5.00 -42.61 10.09
N PRO A 33 -3.79 -42.05 10.30
CA PRO A 33 -3.21 -41.95 11.64
C PRO A 33 -4.16 -41.19 12.58
N PRO A 34 -4.11 -41.48 13.89
CA PRO A 34 -4.89 -40.76 14.89
C PRO A 34 -4.49 -39.27 14.91
N PRO A 35 -5.37 -38.37 15.39
CA PRO A 35 -5.00 -36.97 15.64
C PRO A 35 -3.81 -36.88 16.61
N ASP A 36 -2.83 -36.05 16.27
CA ASP A 36 -1.64 -35.83 17.08
C ASP A 36 -1.87 -34.72 18.12
N PHE A 37 -2.35 -35.13 19.29
CA PHE A 37 -2.60 -34.22 20.40
C PHE A 37 -1.33 -33.83 21.16
N GLU A 38 -0.30 -34.68 21.14
CA GLU A 38 0.96 -34.41 21.84
C GLU A 38 1.69 -33.23 21.20
N THR A 39 1.81 -33.24 19.87
CA THR A 39 2.38 -32.11 19.13
C THR A 39 1.53 -30.85 19.31
N ALA A 40 0.20 -30.97 19.33
CA ALA A 40 -0.69 -29.83 19.53
C ALA A 40 -0.52 -29.18 20.91
N ILE A 41 -0.38 -29.97 21.98
CA ILE A 41 -0.08 -29.50 23.33
C ILE A 41 1.31 -28.84 23.36
N TYR A 42 2.31 -29.50 22.79
CA TYR A 42 3.68 -28.98 22.74
C TYR A 42 3.75 -27.62 22.04
N ASP A 43 3.14 -27.50 20.86
CA ASP A 43 3.07 -26.26 20.09
C ASP A 43 2.30 -25.15 20.82
N ALA A 44 1.25 -25.53 21.55
CA ALA A 44 0.41 -24.57 22.28
C ALA A 44 1.12 -24.00 23.51
N ARG A 45 1.81 -24.85 24.28
CA ARG A 45 2.49 -24.44 25.53
C ARG A 45 3.80 -23.69 25.31
N ARG A 46 4.47 -23.90 24.18
CA ARG A 46 5.82 -23.39 23.92
C ARG A 46 5.90 -21.87 24.12
N GLY A 47 6.70 -21.45 25.10
CA GLY A 47 6.95 -20.03 25.43
C GLY A 47 5.89 -19.37 26.31
N PHE A 48 4.95 -20.15 26.84
CA PHE A 48 3.86 -19.74 27.73
C PHE A 48 3.61 -20.76 28.84
N GLU A 49 4.61 -21.56 29.19
CA GLU A 49 4.49 -22.66 30.16
C GLU A 49 4.06 -22.17 31.54
N ALA A 50 4.47 -20.97 31.94
CA ALA A 50 4.11 -20.35 33.21
C ALA A 50 2.63 -19.90 33.29
N ASP A 51 1.96 -19.75 32.16
CA ASP A 51 0.57 -19.25 32.09
C ASP A 51 -0.47 -20.38 32.03
N ILE A 52 -0.02 -21.65 32.06
CA ILE A 52 -0.90 -22.82 31.97
C ILE A 52 -1.81 -22.88 33.21
N VAL A 53 -3.12 -22.98 32.97
CA VAL A 53 -4.15 -23.05 34.00
C VAL A 53 -4.62 -24.48 34.26
N ARG A 54 -4.53 -25.36 33.25
CA ARG A 54 -4.97 -26.77 33.33
C ARG A 54 -3.84 -27.71 32.98
N ASP A 55 -3.74 -28.81 33.72
CA ASP A 55 -2.74 -29.86 33.48
C ASP A 55 -2.87 -30.47 32.08
N ALA A 56 -1.78 -30.38 31.31
CA ALA A 56 -1.72 -30.85 29.94
C ALA A 56 -1.94 -32.37 29.81
N GLU A 57 -1.43 -33.15 30.76
CA GLU A 57 -1.51 -34.62 30.72
C GLU A 57 -2.94 -35.13 30.99
N ALA A 58 -3.75 -34.32 31.68
CA ALA A 58 -5.15 -34.61 31.95
C ALA A 58 -6.06 -34.38 30.72
N TRP A 59 -5.56 -33.80 29.63
CA TRP A 59 -6.39 -33.49 28.46
C TRP A 59 -6.71 -34.73 27.62
N LYS A 60 -8.00 -35.13 27.57
CA LYS A 60 -8.50 -36.24 26.76
C LYS A 60 -9.55 -35.78 25.74
N PRO A 61 -9.14 -35.05 24.68
CA PRO A 61 -10.08 -34.48 23.71
C PRO A 61 -10.77 -35.54 22.85
N ARG A 62 -12.09 -35.39 22.65
CA ARG A 62 -12.90 -36.24 21.77
C ARG A 62 -13.05 -35.64 20.37
N MET A 63 -11.93 -35.26 19.75
CA MET A 63 -11.93 -34.61 18.44
C MET A 63 -11.56 -35.59 17.32
N LYS A 64 -12.28 -35.51 16.19
CA LYS A 64 -12.03 -36.37 15.00
C LYS A 64 -11.20 -35.68 13.92
N THR A 65 -10.94 -34.38 14.06
CA THR A 65 -10.14 -33.61 13.11
C THR A 65 -8.66 -33.97 13.24
N ARG A 66 -7.94 -33.95 12.12
CA ARG A 66 -6.47 -34.13 12.05
C ARG A 66 -5.75 -32.86 11.63
N ASP A 67 -6.52 -31.78 11.42
CA ASP A 67 -5.99 -30.47 11.11
C ASP A 67 -5.20 -29.95 12.31
N ALA A 68 -3.88 -29.82 12.15
CA ALA A 68 -2.96 -29.44 13.22
C ALA A 68 -3.30 -28.07 13.82
N ALA A 69 -3.78 -27.14 13.00
CA ALA A 69 -4.17 -25.80 13.43
C ALA A 69 -5.41 -25.83 14.35
N ARG A 70 -6.42 -26.64 14.00
CA ARG A 70 -7.61 -26.87 14.86
C ARG A 70 -7.25 -27.60 16.16
N LEU A 71 -6.33 -28.57 16.10
CA LEU A 71 -5.86 -29.28 17.30
C LEU A 71 -5.09 -28.33 18.23
N ARG A 72 -4.23 -27.46 17.68
CA ARG A 72 -3.49 -26.45 18.45
C ARG A 72 -4.41 -25.44 19.11
N LEU A 73 -5.42 -24.93 18.41
CA LEU A 73 -6.42 -24.05 19.02
C LEU A 73 -7.18 -24.75 20.15
N ALA A 74 -7.55 -26.02 19.95
CA ALA A 74 -8.23 -26.78 20.99
C ALA A 74 -7.34 -27.00 22.23
N ALA A 75 -6.05 -27.26 22.03
CA ALA A 75 -5.07 -27.34 23.09
C ALA A 75 -4.94 -26.00 23.83
N ALA A 76 -4.83 -24.89 23.10
CA ALA A 76 -4.74 -23.54 23.69
C ALA A 76 -5.98 -23.19 24.53
N ARG A 77 -7.18 -23.49 24.03
CA ARG A 77 -8.44 -23.33 24.79
C ARG A 77 -8.44 -24.15 26.07
N TYR A 78 -7.94 -25.39 26.02
CA TYR A 78 -7.87 -26.23 27.22
C TYR A 78 -6.84 -25.72 28.23
N LEU A 79 -5.61 -25.44 27.77
CA LEU A 79 -4.49 -25.08 28.65
C LEU A 79 -4.68 -23.72 29.31
N PHE A 80 -5.20 -22.73 28.58
CA PHE A 80 -5.18 -21.33 29.02
C PHE A 80 -6.57 -20.73 29.33
N ALA A 81 -7.65 -21.23 28.72
CA ALA A 81 -8.92 -20.52 28.77
C ALA A 81 -9.81 -20.90 29.97
N ARG A 82 -10.00 -19.95 30.88
CA ARG A 82 -11.07 -19.96 31.89
C ARG A 82 -12.38 -19.40 31.33
N TYR A 83 -12.28 -18.45 30.41
CA TYR A 83 -13.41 -17.77 29.77
C TYR A 83 -13.40 -17.96 28.26
N PRO A 84 -14.56 -17.91 27.58
CA PRO A 84 -14.62 -17.84 26.13
C PRO A 84 -13.87 -16.61 25.60
N VAL A 85 -13.15 -16.77 24.49
CA VAL A 85 -12.38 -15.69 23.86
C VAL A 85 -12.93 -15.42 22.46
N ALA A 86 -12.92 -14.16 22.04
CA ALA A 86 -13.37 -13.76 20.71
C ALA A 86 -12.50 -14.37 19.59
N GLU A 87 -13.15 -14.71 18.47
CA GLU A 87 -12.56 -15.45 17.35
C GLU A 87 -11.27 -14.81 16.78
N HIS A 88 -11.22 -13.48 16.71
CA HIS A 88 -10.06 -12.75 16.17
C HIS A 88 -8.78 -12.93 17.01
N LEU A 89 -8.91 -13.23 18.31
CA LEU A 89 -7.79 -13.59 19.18
C LEU A 89 -7.44 -15.07 19.11
N GLU A 90 -8.40 -15.92 18.73
CA GLU A 90 -8.17 -17.36 18.55
C GLU A 90 -7.42 -17.67 17.25
N HIS A 91 -7.62 -16.84 16.22
CA HIS A 91 -7.06 -17.07 14.89
C HIS A 91 -5.53 -17.29 14.89
N ILE A 92 -4.79 -16.67 15.81
CA ILE A 92 -3.33 -16.83 15.89
C ILE A 92 -2.87 -18.28 16.17
N TRP A 93 -3.74 -19.11 16.77
CA TRP A 93 -3.44 -20.52 17.00
C TRP A 93 -3.67 -21.38 15.76
N ILE A 94 -4.48 -20.88 14.82
CA ILE A 94 -4.79 -21.53 13.55
C ILE A 94 -3.74 -21.15 12.51
N ASP A 95 -3.57 -19.84 12.27
CA ASP A 95 -2.69 -19.30 11.24
C ASP A 95 -1.91 -18.09 11.76
N GLY A 96 -0.60 -18.13 11.55
CA GLY A 96 0.34 -17.05 11.82
C GLY A 96 1.21 -16.71 10.62
N ALA A 97 0.86 -17.21 9.43
CA ALA A 97 1.60 -16.95 8.21
C ALA A 97 1.68 -15.45 7.93
N GLY A 98 2.84 -14.99 7.46
CA GLY A 98 3.12 -13.58 7.20
C GLY A 98 3.37 -12.71 8.44
N LEU A 99 3.28 -13.26 9.66
CA LEU A 99 3.60 -12.54 10.89
C LEU A 99 5.03 -12.84 11.36
N GLY A 100 5.71 -11.82 11.87
CA GLY A 100 7.00 -11.99 12.55
C GLY A 100 6.83 -12.68 13.91
N ALA A 101 7.89 -13.35 14.39
CA ALA A 101 7.85 -14.09 15.66
C ALA A 101 7.39 -13.24 16.86
N GLY A 102 7.81 -11.98 16.92
CA GLY A 102 7.38 -11.04 17.97
C GLY A 102 5.88 -10.74 17.94
N GLU A 103 5.28 -10.63 16.74
CA GLU A 103 3.85 -10.39 16.58
C GLU A 103 3.03 -11.63 16.94
N ILE A 104 3.50 -12.82 16.55
CA ILE A 104 2.89 -14.09 16.94
C ILE A 104 2.89 -14.22 18.47
N HIS A 105 4.03 -13.96 19.12
CA HIS A 105 4.14 -14.01 20.56
C HIS A 105 3.19 -13.00 21.25
N LEU A 106 3.14 -11.75 20.76
CA LEU A 106 2.23 -10.73 21.27
C LEU A 106 0.76 -11.16 21.20
N ARG A 107 0.30 -11.64 20.03
CA ARG A 107 -1.10 -12.05 19.84
C ARG A 107 -1.47 -13.26 20.68
N LYS A 108 -0.56 -14.23 20.85
CA LYS A 108 -0.75 -15.37 21.78
C LYS A 108 -0.84 -14.91 23.24
N ARG A 109 0.05 -14.00 23.67
CA ARG A 109 0.00 -13.40 25.01
C ARG A 109 -1.34 -12.69 25.26
N TRP A 110 -1.85 -11.98 24.26
CA TRP A 110 -3.15 -11.30 24.31
C TRP A 110 -4.31 -12.28 24.44
N TYR A 111 -4.29 -13.37 23.67
CA TYR A 111 -5.24 -14.46 23.84
C TYR A 111 -5.21 -14.99 25.27
N ILE A 112 -4.04 -15.36 25.79
CA ILE A 112 -3.87 -15.94 27.13
C ILE A 112 -4.39 -14.99 28.22
N ALA A 113 -4.04 -13.70 28.13
CA ALA A 113 -4.55 -12.69 29.06
C ALA A 113 -6.07 -12.63 29.06
N ALA A 114 -6.71 -12.57 27.88
CA ALA A 114 -8.16 -12.56 27.77
C ALA A 114 -8.79 -13.87 28.27
N ALA A 115 -8.20 -15.01 27.91
CA ALA A 115 -8.68 -16.35 28.24
C ALA A 115 -8.63 -16.64 29.75
N GLY A 116 -7.60 -16.16 30.43
CA GLY A 116 -7.42 -16.31 31.87
C GLY A 116 -8.21 -15.31 32.73
N GLY A 117 -8.83 -14.29 32.12
CA GLY A 117 -9.51 -13.18 32.82
C GLY A 117 -8.55 -12.08 33.31
N GLY A 118 -7.33 -12.04 32.76
CA GLY A 118 -6.35 -11.00 33.02
C GLY A 118 -6.63 -9.69 32.27
N SER A 119 -5.89 -8.64 32.61
CA SER A 119 -6.02 -7.34 31.97
C SER A 119 -5.25 -7.29 30.65
N LEU A 120 -5.96 -7.31 29.52
CA LEU A 120 -5.36 -7.12 28.19
C LEU A 120 -4.64 -5.76 28.08
N TYR A 121 -5.16 -4.73 28.75
CA TYR A 121 -4.52 -3.42 28.84
C TYR A 121 -3.12 -3.51 29.47
N ALA A 122 -2.97 -4.25 30.57
CA ALA A 122 -1.68 -4.49 31.22
C ALA A 122 -0.77 -5.46 30.45
N ALA A 123 -1.36 -6.29 29.58
CA ALA A 123 -0.62 -7.20 28.69
C ALA A 123 -0.02 -6.51 27.44
N GLY A 124 0.02 -5.17 27.42
CA GLY A 124 0.64 -4.36 26.37
C GLY A 124 -0.33 -3.60 25.46
N ALA A 125 -1.64 -3.86 25.53
CA ALA A 125 -2.61 -3.13 24.70
C ALA A 125 -2.68 -1.63 24.98
N ALA A 126 -2.23 -1.21 26.18
CA ALA A 126 -2.12 0.20 26.56
C ALA A 126 -1.24 1.04 25.61
N GLU A 127 -0.33 0.42 24.87
CA GLU A 127 0.53 1.13 23.90
C GLU A 127 -0.27 1.70 22.73
N TRP A 128 -1.43 1.12 22.40
CA TRP A 128 -2.19 1.45 21.17
C TRP A 128 -3.67 1.73 21.41
N LEU A 129 -4.23 1.20 22.49
CA LEU A 129 -5.66 1.24 22.80
C LEU A 129 -5.91 1.81 24.18
N SER A 130 -6.88 2.70 24.29
CA SER A 130 -7.44 3.11 25.58
C SER A 130 -8.20 1.96 26.24
N ARG A 131 -8.49 2.06 27.55
CA ARG A 131 -9.31 1.04 28.26
C ARG A 131 -10.68 0.80 27.61
N LYS A 132 -11.33 1.87 27.13
CA LYS A 132 -12.62 1.78 26.41
C LYS A 132 -12.46 1.02 25.09
N GLU A 133 -11.37 1.27 24.37
CA GLU A 133 -11.06 0.59 23.11
C GLU A 133 -10.69 -0.88 23.33
N VAL A 134 -9.94 -1.21 24.39
CA VAL A 134 -9.68 -2.60 24.78
C VAL A 134 -10.98 -3.36 25.04
N HIS A 135 -11.93 -2.75 25.76
CA HIS A 135 -13.24 -3.36 25.97
C HIS A 135 -14.00 -3.58 24.65
N ALA A 136 -13.97 -2.60 23.74
CA ALA A 136 -14.58 -2.73 22.42
C ALA A 136 -13.89 -3.77 21.52
N PHE A 137 -12.57 -3.92 21.62
CA PHE A 137 -11.78 -4.91 20.89
C PHE A 137 -12.12 -6.33 21.32
N LEU A 138 -12.23 -6.57 22.64
CA LEU A 138 -12.64 -7.86 23.19
C LEU A 138 -14.08 -8.25 22.81
N ASN A 139 -14.91 -7.27 22.41
CA ASN A 139 -16.31 -7.44 22.05
C ASN A 139 -16.59 -6.88 20.64
N PRO A 140 -16.02 -7.48 19.58
CA PRO A 140 -16.14 -6.96 18.22
C PRO A 140 -17.58 -7.08 17.69
N LEU A 141 -17.94 -6.20 16.76
CA LEU A 141 -19.18 -6.28 15.99
C LEU A 141 -18.98 -7.27 14.85
N GLY A 142 -19.61 -8.45 14.99
CA GLY A 142 -19.53 -9.53 14.01
C GLY A 142 -18.19 -10.29 14.03
N SER A 143 -18.01 -11.19 13.08
CA SER A 143 -16.75 -11.91 12.86
C SER A 143 -15.82 -11.03 12.00
N VAL A 144 -14.65 -10.71 12.56
CA VAL A 144 -13.64 -9.83 11.95
C VAL A 144 -12.25 -10.39 12.26
N GLY A 145 -11.26 -10.04 11.43
CA GLY A 145 -9.86 -10.35 11.71
C GLY A 145 -9.26 -9.49 12.83
N PHE A 146 -8.05 -9.83 13.28
CA PHE A 146 -7.37 -9.14 14.39
C PHE A 146 -7.22 -7.62 14.15
N GLU A 147 -6.63 -7.22 13.02
CA GLU A 147 -6.42 -5.79 12.73
C GLU A 147 -7.74 -5.04 12.52
N ALA A 148 -8.71 -5.69 11.86
CA ALA A 148 -10.05 -5.15 11.69
C ALA A 148 -10.74 -4.91 13.05
N ALA A 149 -10.59 -5.83 14.02
CA ALA A 149 -11.10 -5.65 15.38
C ALA A 149 -10.45 -4.46 16.10
N VAL A 150 -9.13 -4.27 15.94
CA VAL A 150 -8.42 -3.10 16.50
C VAL A 150 -9.01 -1.81 15.96
N TRP A 151 -9.13 -1.68 14.63
CA TRP A 151 -9.65 -0.45 14.02
C TRP A 151 -11.14 -0.24 14.25
N GLN A 152 -11.93 -1.31 14.33
CA GLN A 152 -13.33 -1.24 14.75
C GLN A 152 -13.47 -0.71 16.19
N ALA A 153 -12.62 -1.17 17.10
CA ALA A 153 -12.60 -0.71 18.49
C ALA A 153 -12.24 0.78 18.61
N ILE A 154 -11.24 1.22 17.84
CA ILE A 154 -10.87 2.64 17.73
C ILE A 154 -12.02 3.46 17.16
N ALA A 155 -12.64 3.02 16.06
CA ALA A 155 -13.73 3.75 15.43
C ALA A 155 -14.94 3.91 16.38
N ARG A 156 -15.25 2.89 17.18
CA ARG A 156 -16.29 2.91 18.22
C ARG A 156 -16.01 3.90 19.37
N SER A 157 -14.78 4.39 19.52
CA SER A 157 -14.49 5.47 20.47
C SER A 157 -14.87 6.85 19.94
N TYR A 158 -15.00 7.00 18.60
CA TYR A 158 -15.31 8.25 17.91
C TYR A 158 -16.73 8.34 17.34
N ALA A 159 -17.35 7.22 16.98
CA ALA A 159 -18.68 7.17 16.39
C ALA A 159 -19.68 6.43 17.29
N ASN A 160 -20.90 6.96 17.37
CA ASN A 160 -22.01 6.29 18.05
C ASN A 160 -22.69 5.23 17.16
N ASP A 161 -22.67 5.43 15.84
CA ASP A 161 -23.25 4.49 14.87
C ASP A 161 -22.31 3.29 14.63
N PRO A 162 -22.70 2.06 15.03
CA PRO A 162 -21.91 0.85 14.81
C PRO A 162 -21.61 0.58 13.32
N ALA A 163 -22.48 1.01 12.40
CA ALA A 163 -22.30 0.77 10.97
C ALA A 163 -21.08 1.51 10.40
N VAL A 164 -20.71 2.67 10.96
CA VAL A 164 -19.49 3.40 10.58
C VAL A 164 -18.25 2.62 10.97
N ALA A 165 -18.21 2.09 12.19
CA ALA A 165 -17.09 1.28 12.67
C ALA A 165 -16.94 -0.02 11.86
N MET A 166 -18.05 -0.66 11.48
CA MET A 166 -18.03 -1.83 10.61
C MET A 166 -17.52 -1.52 9.19
N ARG A 167 -17.83 -0.34 8.64
CA ARG A 167 -17.24 0.10 7.36
C ARG A 167 -15.74 0.30 7.46
N ILE A 168 -15.26 1.01 8.48
CA ILE A 168 -13.82 1.24 8.70
C ILE A 168 -13.06 -0.09 8.85
N ALA A 169 -13.63 -1.08 9.52
CA ALA A 169 -13.03 -2.40 9.66
C ALA A 169 -12.88 -3.16 8.34
N ARG A 170 -13.51 -2.70 7.25
CA ARG A 170 -13.45 -3.29 5.90
C ARG A 170 -12.54 -2.51 4.95
N THR A 171 -11.96 -1.39 5.38
CA THR A 171 -11.07 -0.57 4.55
C THR A 171 -9.62 -1.03 4.64
N ARG A 172 -8.80 -0.51 3.74
CA ARG A 172 -7.34 -0.69 3.71
C ARG A 172 -6.62 -0.06 4.90
N ILE A 173 -7.28 0.77 5.71
CA ILE A 173 -6.73 1.29 6.98
C ILE A 173 -6.29 0.14 7.90
N THR A 174 -6.97 -1.00 7.83
CA THR A 174 -6.63 -2.21 8.61
C THR A 174 -5.25 -2.80 8.27
N GLN A 175 -4.65 -2.40 7.16
CA GLN A 175 -3.35 -2.89 6.71
C GLN A 175 -2.22 -1.88 7.01
N THR A 176 -2.54 -0.80 7.72
CA THR A 176 -1.58 0.28 7.97
C THR A 176 -0.54 -0.13 9.02
N PRO A 177 0.74 0.25 8.86
CA PRO A 177 1.77 -0.10 9.83
C PRO A 177 1.56 0.56 11.20
N ARG A 178 1.91 -0.14 12.28
CA ARG A 178 1.81 0.38 13.66
C ARG A 178 2.50 1.73 13.86
N ALA A 179 3.62 1.97 13.19
CA ALA A 179 4.34 3.25 13.25
C ALA A 179 3.48 4.44 12.80
N GLN A 180 2.47 4.22 11.95
CA GLN A 180 1.58 5.25 11.43
C GLN A 180 0.23 5.28 12.15
N HIS A 181 0.02 4.48 13.21
CA HIS A 181 -1.26 4.42 13.92
C HIS A 181 -1.73 5.80 14.39
N ARG A 182 -0.84 6.67 14.85
CA ARG A 182 -1.21 8.03 15.27
C ARG A 182 -1.91 8.80 14.14
N PHE A 183 -1.33 8.79 12.94
CA PHE A 183 -1.91 9.44 11.76
C PHE A 183 -3.24 8.79 11.36
N TRP A 184 -3.26 7.46 11.23
CA TRP A 184 -4.47 6.75 10.81
C TRP A 184 -5.61 6.81 11.83
N ARG A 185 -5.31 7.01 13.12
CA ARG A 185 -6.32 7.31 14.14
C ARG A 185 -7.00 8.66 13.90
N ASP A 186 -6.26 9.68 13.46
CA ASP A 186 -6.84 10.97 13.09
C ASP A 186 -7.68 10.87 11.81
N VAL A 187 -7.25 10.06 10.85
CA VAL A 187 -8.03 9.74 9.63
C VAL A 187 -9.33 9.01 9.99
N VAL A 188 -9.26 7.99 10.85
CA VAL A 188 -10.45 7.25 11.32
C VAL A 188 -11.41 8.18 12.06
N ARG A 189 -10.89 9.06 12.93
CA ARG A 189 -11.71 10.09 13.57
C ARG A 189 -12.40 10.99 12.54
N PHE A 190 -11.69 11.39 11.48
CA PHE A 190 -12.24 12.19 10.40
C PHE A 190 -13.38 11.46 9.67
N PHE A 191 -13.21 10.18 9.33
CA PHE A 191 -14.26 9.37 8.69
C PHE A 191 -15.43 9.06 9.62
N CYS A 192 -15.20 8.93 10.92
CA CYS A 192 -16.28 8.83 11.91
C CYS A 192 -17.15 10.10 11.94
N ALA A 193 -16.54 11.28 11.77
CA ALA A 193 -17.25 12.55 11.70
C ALA A 193 -17.88 12.82 10.32
N HIS A 194 -17.34 12.22 9.25
CA HIS A 194 -17.82 12.36 7.87
C HIS A 194 -17.98 10.99 7.21
N PRO A 195 -19.00 10.20 7.59
CA PRO A 195 -19.14 8.84 7.08
C PRO A 195 -19.36 8.81 5.55
N THR A 196 -18.63 7.94 4.86
CA THR A 196 -18.77 7.69 3.41
C THR A 196 -18.67 6.18 3.09
N THR A 197 -18.73 5.79 1.83
CA THR A 197 -18.63 4.38 1.41
C THR A 197 -17.25 3.78 1.69
N VAL A 198 -17.14 2.45 1.68
CA VAL A 198 -15.84 1.77 1.89
C VAL A 198 -14.91 2.09 0.72
N GLU A 199 -15.45 2.13 -0.49
CA GLU A 199 -14.76 2.47 -1.73
C GLU A 199 -14.16 3.87 -1.67
N ASP A 200 -14.94 4.87 -1.25
CA ASP A 200 -14.44 6.24 -1.08
C ASP A 200 -13.34 6.31 -0.02
N MET A 201 -13.50 5.62 1.12
CA MET A 201 -12.48 5.58 2.17
C MET A 201 -11.17 4.95 1.67
N ASP A 202 -11.27 3.93 0.82
CA ASP A 202 -10.11 3.28 0.22
C ASP A 202 -9.44 4.17 -0.83
N ASP A 203 -10.17 4.93 -1.63
CA ASP A 203 -9.57 5.92 -2.54
C ASP A 203 -8.84 7.01 -1.74
N PHE A 204 -9.47 7.49 -0.64
CA PHE A 204 -8.82 8.43 0.26
C PHE A 204 -7.61 7.84 0.97
N HIS A 205 -7.59 6.54 1.28
CA HIS A 205 -6.45 5.90 1.92
C HIS A 205 -5.17 6.10 1.11
N ASP A 206 -5.17 5.82 -0.19
CA ASP A 206 -3.96 5.93 -1.00
C ASP A 206 -3.47 7.37 -1.12
N TYR A 207 -4.40 8.31 -1.30
CA TYR A 207 -4.11 9.73 -1.33
C TYR A 207 -3.56 10.25 0.01
N LEU A 208 -4.19 9.89 1.14
CA LEU A 208 -3.78 10.31 2.48
C LEU A 208 -2.43 9.70 2.88
N ALA A 209 -2.16 8.46 2.49
CA ALA A 209 -0.87 7.81 2.67
C ALA A 209 0.25 8.54 1.90
N ASP A 210 -0.04 8.99 0.67
CA ASP A 210 0.90 9.80 -0.12
C ASP A 210 1.09 11.21 0.47
N CYS A 211 0.04 11.87 0.97
CA CYS A 211 0.16 13.12 1.71
C CYS A 211 1.08 12.97 2.93
N HIS A 212 0.83 11.96 3.77
CA HIS A 212 1.62 11.72 4.98
C HIS A 212 3.08 11.37 4.68
N ARG A 213 3.34 10.67 3.56
CA ARG A 213 4.70 10.35 3.14
C ARG A 213 5.49 11.58 2.69
N ARG A 214 4.82 12.57 2.09
CA ARG A 214 5.45 13.83 1.68
C ARG A 214 5.60 14.81 2.82
N ASP A 215 4.66 14.79 3.75
CA ASP A 215 4.60 15.65 4.92
C ASP A 215 4.16 14.84 6.15
N PRO A 216 5.11 14.41 7.01
CA PRO A 216 4.81 13.64 8.21
C PRO A 216 3.87 14.38 9.18
N GLU A 217 3.81 15.71 9.13
CA GLU A 217 2.93 16.54 9.96
C GLU A 217 1.54 16.77 9.33
N TYR A 218 1.29 16.19 8.14
CA TYR A 218 0.02 16.31 7.45
C TYR A 218 -1.14 15.81 8.32
N THR A 219 -2.22 16.60 8.39
CA THR A 219 -3.44 16.24 9.10
C THR A 219 -4.69 16.53 8.26
N PRO A 220 -5.69 15.61 8.24
CA PRO A 220 -6.99 15.87 7.61
C PRO A 220 -7.88 16.79 8.46
N LYS A 221 -7.47 17.14 9.70
CA LYS A 221 -8.27 17.95 10.62
C LYS A 221 -8.60 19.33 10.01
N GLY A 222 -9.86 19.73 10.11
CA GLY A 222 -10.35 21.01 9.58
C GLY A 222 -10.66 21.01 8.07
N ARG A 223 -10.47 19.87 7.37
CA ARG A 223 -10.92 19.71 5.99
C ARG A 223 -12.37 19.22 5.93
N SER A 224 -13.04 19.46 4.80
CA SER A 224 -14.31 18.80 4.47
C SER A 224 -14.08 17.66 3.48
N LEU A 225 -14.99 16.68 3.46
CA LEU A 225 -14.93 15.54 2.53
C LEU A 225 -14.95 16.00 1.06
N ILE A 226 -15.67 17.08 0.75
CA ILE A 226 -15.71 17.71 -0.58
C ILE A 226 -14.34 18.28 -0.98
N SER A 227 -13.70 19.04 -0.07
CA SER A 227 -12.39 19.64 -0.33
C SER A 227 -11.29 18.58 -0.47
N LEU A 228 -11.33 17.55 0.38
CA LEU A 228 -10.41 16.42 0.31
C LEU A 228 -10.64 15.64 -0.99
N GLY A 229 -11.89 15.35 -1.34
CA GLY A 229 -12.25 14.62 -2.55
C GLY A 229 -11.81 15.33 -3.84
N ARG A 230 -11.85 16.67 -3.87
CA ARG A 230 -11.29 17.44 -4.99
C ARG A 230 -9.79 17.24 -5.10
N GLN A 231 -9.05 17.38 -4.00
CA GLN A 231 -7.60 17.22 -3.99
C GLN A 231 -7.16 15.81 -4.36
N MET A 232 -7.88 14.80 -3.86
CA MET A 232 -7.71 13.39 -4.22
C MET A 232 -7.91 13.17 -5.72
N ARG A 233 -9.02 13.66 -6.31
CA ARG A 233 -9.24 13.56 -7.76
C ARG A 233 -8.17 14.27 -8.57
N ASP A 234 -7.70 15.43 -8.14
CA ASP A 234 -6.59 16.13 -8.78
C ASP A 234 -5.30 15.30 -8.74
N TRP A 235 -5.04 14.64 -7.61
CA TRP A 235 -3.92 13.72 -7.46
C TRP A 235 -4.03 12.48 -8.35
N HIS A 236 -5.20 11.84 -8.46
CA HIS A 236 -5.41 10.74 -9.40
C HIS A 236 -5.19 11.17 -10.85
N ARG A 237 -5.70 12.36 -11.24
CA ARG A 237 -5.46 12.91 -12.58
C ARG A 237 -3.97 13.13 -12.86
N ASP A 238 -3.21 13.55 -11.86
CA ASP A 238 -1.76 13.70 -11.97
C ASP A 238 -1.08 12.32 -12.17
N LEU A 239 -1.48 11.30 -11.39
CA LEU A 239 -0.98 9.93 -11.56
C LEU A 239 -1.29 9.36 -12.94
N ASP A 240 -2.51 9.54 -13.44
CA ASP A 240 -2.91 9.10 -14.78
C ASP A 240 -2.09 9.80 -15.87
N ALA A 241 -1.86 11.11 -15.72
CA ALA A 241 -1.01 11.87 -16.63
C ALA A 241 0.43 11.36 -16.63
N ILE A 242 0.99 11.07 -15.45
CA ILE A 242 2.32 10.49 -15.31
C ILE A 242 2.37 9.13 -16.01
N ALA A 243 1.43 8.23 -15.71
CA ALA A 243 1.37 6.89 -16.29
C ALA A 243 1.27 6.92 -17.82
N ARG A 244 0.45 7.83 -18.38
CA ARG A 244 0.31 8.05 -19.82
C ARG A 244 1.61 8.51 -20.47
N ILE A 245 2.32 9.45 -19.85
CA ILE A 245 3.61 9.96 -20.35
C ILE A 245 4.67 8.86 -20.30
N GLU A 246 4.75 8.11 -19.19
CA GLU A 246 5.67 6.97 -19.07
C GLU A 246 5.39 5.87 -20.09
N ALA A 247 4.11 5.59 -20.37
CA ALA A 247 3.74 4.65 -21.44
C ALA A 247 4.17 5.16 -22.82
N ALA A 248 4.05 6.46 -23.10
CA ALA A 248 4.55 7.05 -24.34
C ALA A 248 6.09 6.96 -24.44
N ARG A 249 6.80 7.18 -23.33
CA ARG A 249 8.26 7.04 -23.24
C ARG A 249 8.70 5.62 -23.59
N ARG A 250 8.11 4.61 -22.93
CA ARG A 250 8.40 3.19 -23.20
C ARG A 250 8.14 2.80 -24.65
N ARG A 251 7.05 3.30 -25.26
CA ARG A 251 6.76 3.04 -26.69
C ARG A 251 7.80 3.65 -27.62
N ALA A 252 8.24 4.89 -27.36
CA ALA A 252 9.25 5.56 -28.16
C ALA A 252 10.62 4.88 -28.04
N GLU A 253 11.00 4.46 -26.84
CA GLU A 253 12.22 3.69 -26.59
C GLU A 253 12.19 2.34 -27.32
N ALA A 254 11.11 1.59 -27.21
CA ALA A 254 10.94 0.33 -27.93
C ALA A 254 11.03 0.52 -29.46
N ALA A 255 10.48 1.63 -29.99
CA ALA A 255 10.60 1.95 -31.41
C ALA A 255 12.05 2.25 -31.84
N ARG A 256 12.81 2.98 -31.02
CA ARG A 256 14.24 3.25 -31.26
C ARG A 256 15.09 1.99 -31.22
N ASN A 257 14.84 1.10 -30.26
CA ASN A 257 15.58 -0.16 -30.15
C ASN A 257 15.32 -1.06 -31.36
N ARG A 258 14.06 -1.16 -31.81
CA ARG A 258 13.71 -1.86 -33.06
C ARG A 258 14.43 -1.27 -34.28
N ALA A 259 14.46 0.05 -34.41
CA ALA A 259 15.15 0.72 -35.52
C ALA A 259 16.68 0.48 -35.51
N ARG A 260 17.27 0.20 -34.34
CA ARG A 260 18.70 -0.12 -34.17
C ARG A 260 19.01 -1.61 -34.24
N GLY A 261 18.02 -2.47 -34.50
CA GLY A 261 18.20 -3.93 -34.48
C GLY A 261 18.55 -4.49 -33.10
N LEU A 262 18.32 -3.74 -32.02
CA LEU A 262 18.58 -4.18 -30.66
C LEU A 262 17.38 -4.95 -30.13
N ALA A 263 17.63 -6.14 -29.57
CA ALA A 263 16.63 -6.87 -28.80
C ALA A 263 16.19 -6.05 -27.59
N ALA A 264 14.95 -6.27 -27.11
CA ALA A 264 14.45 -5.62 -25.90
C ALA A 264 15.30 -6.07 -24.70
N SER A 265 16.31 -5.27 -24.32
CA SER A 265 17.10 -5.49 -23.12
C SER A 265 16.24 -5.20 -21.89
N PRO A 266 16.12 -6.11 -20.91
CA PRO A 266 15.27 -5.89 -19.74
C PRO A 266 15.75 -4.83 -18.73
N GLU A 267 16.90 -4.17 -18.92
CA GLU A 267 17.69 -3.74 -17.75
C GLU A 267 18.22 -2.30 -17.68
N GLN A 268 17.70 -1.36 -18.48
CA GLN A 268 18.01 0.06 -18.23
C GLN A 268 16.74 0.89 -18.18
N ILE A 269 16.02 0.77 -17.07
CA ILE A 269 14.91 1.66 -16.73
C ILE A 269 15.52 2.99 -16.25
N GLU A 270 16.06 3.79 -17.17
CA GLU A 270 16.16 5.23 -16.86
C GLU A 270 14.72 5.76 -16.76
N ASP A 271 14.40 6.38 -15.64
CA ASP A 271 13.11 7.03 -15.35
C ASP A 271 12.95 8.38 -16.07
N ARG A 272 13.93 8.72 -16.93
CA ARG A 272 14.05 9.98 -17.65
C ARG A 272 14.32 9.73 -19.13
N TRP A 273 13.81 10.60 -19.99
CA TRP A 273 14.26 10.63 -21.39
C TRP A 273 15.57 11.43 -21.50
N LEU A 274 16.31 11.23 -22.61
CA LEU A 274 17.64 11.80 -22.85
C LEU A 274 17.72 13.33 -22.74
N GLY A 275 16.63 14.03 -23.04
CA GLY A 275 16.61 15.49 -23.01
C GLY A 275 17.56 16.10 -24.05
N VAL A 276 18.09 17.28 -23.75
CA VAL A 276 19.02 18.03 -24.61
C VAL A 276 20.33 18.14 -23.84
N ALA A 277 21.47 18.05 -24.52
CA ALA A 277 22.80 18.10 -23.91
C ALA A 277 23.23 19.52 -23.50
N ILE A 278 22.36 20.23 -22.79
CA ILE A 278 22.64 21.51 -22.15
C ILE A 278 22.70 21.24 -20.65
N ALA A 279 23.75 21.69 -19.98
CA ALA A 279 23.87 21.51 -18.54
C ALA A 279 22.90 22.44 -17.78
N ASP A 280 22.32 21.92 -16.69
CA ASP A 280 21.59 22.74 -15.71
C ASP A 280 22.46 23.92 -15.26
N TRP A 281 21.81 25.05 -14.96
CA TRP A 281 22.50 26.30 -14.63
C TRP A 281 22.11 26.77 -13.24
N SER A 282 23.07 27.26 -12.47
CA SER A 282 22.84 27.90 -11.17
C SER A 282 23.62 29.21 -11.10
N TRP A 283 23.01 30.22 -10.49
CA TRP A 283 23.62 31.52 -10.24
C TRP A 283 23.12 32.10 -8.93
N THR A 284 24.04 32.56 -8.08
CA THR A 284 23.73 33.11 -6.76
C THR A 284 23.95 34.60 -6.71
N THR A 285 23.04 35.34 -6.06
CA THR A 285 23.20 36.78 -5.85
C THR A 285 24.35 37.08 -4.89
N SER A 286 25.13 38.11 -5.20
CA SER A 286 26.22 38.57 -4.32
C SER A 286 25.65 39.36 -3.15
N SER A 287 25.45 38.70 -2.00
CA SER A 287 25.11 39.35 -0.73
C SER A 287 26.13 39.01 0.37
N LYS A 288 26.51 40.04 1.16
CA LYS A 288 27.35 39.89 2.36
C LYS A 288 26.63 39.10 3.46
N ASP A 289 25.31 39.19 3.50
CA ASP A 289 24.46 38.42 4.41
C ASP A 289 24.07 37.09 3.75
N ARG A 290 24.53 35.97 4.32
CA ARG A 290 24.20 34.62 3.84
C ARG A 290 22.70 34.34 3.87
N ALA A 291 21.95 34.93 4.80
CA ALA A 291 20.50 34.75 4.91
C ALA A 291 19.72 35.45 3.78
N LYS A 292 20.34 36.41 3.08
CA LYS A 292 19.75 37.14 1.94
C LYS A 292 20.28 36.67 0.58
N ARG A 293 21.05 35.58 0.54
CA ARG A 293 21.51 35.01 -0.72
C ARG A 293 20.38 34.26 -1.40
N GLU A 294 20.16 34.59 -2.65
CA GLU A 294 19.19 33.93 -3.50
C GLU A 294 19.93 33.14 -4.56
N GLU A 295 19.53 31.89 -4.77
CA GLU A 295 20.04 31.05 -5.84
C GLU A 295 18.97 30.92 -6.93
N TYR A 296 19.32 31.25 -8.16
CA TYR A 296 18.51 31.01 -9.34
C TYR A 296 19.02 29.76 -10.04
N VAL A 297 18.13 28.81 -10.30
CA VAL A 297 18.47 27.54 -10.94
C VAL A 297 17.57 27.32 -12.14
N VAL A 298 18.15 26.92 -13.26
CA VAL A 298 17.43 26.49 -14.47
C VAL A 298 17.71 25.01 -14.69
N VAL A 299 16.66 24.19 -14.59
CA VAL A 299 16.74 22.73 -14.70
C VAL A 299 15.90 22.19 -15.83
N GLN A 300 16.41 21.19 -16.55
CA GLN A 300 15.63 20.50 -17.57
C GLN A 300 14.62 19.53 -16.96
N LEU A 301 13.36 19.58 -17.41
CA LEU A 301 12.32 18.64 -16.98
C LEU A 301 12.34 17.40 -17.86
N ARG A 302 12.91 16.31 -17.34
CA ARG A 302 13.19 15.07 -18.09
C ARG A 302 12.37 13.85 -17.67
N THR A 303 11.45 14.01 -16.73
CA THR A 303 10.59 12.92 -16.23
C THR A 303 9.12 13.31 -16.31
N ALA A 304 8.24 12.30 -16.38
CA ALA A 304 6.80 12.52 -16.39
C ALA A 304 6.33 13.28 -15.14
N ALA A 305 6.84 12.87 -13.98
CA ALA A 305 6.53 13.50 -12.69
C ALA A 305 6.95 14.99 -12.66
N ALA A 306 8.13 15.33 -13.19
CA ALA A 306 8.60 16.71 -13.21
C ALA A 306 7.73 17.62 -14.10
N LEU A 307 7.32 17.14 -15.28
CA LEU A 307 6.42 17.89 -16.17
C LEU A 307 5.02 18.10 -15.58
N VAL A 308 4.46 17.07 -14.93
CA VAL A 308 3.14 17.16 -14.28
C VAL A 308 3.21 18.08 -13.05
N ALA A 309 4.28 17.98 -12.25
CA ALA A 309 4.51 18.90 -11.14
C ALA A 309 4.66 20.36 -11.60
N GLU A 310 5.35 20.61 -12.72
CA GLU A 310 5.44 21.95 -13.32
C GLU A 310 4.07 22.45 -13.80
N THR A 311 3.32 21.60 -14.49
CA THR A 311 1.94 21.89 -14.96
C THR A 311 1.06 22.37 -13.81
N ARG A 312 1.07 21.64 -12.69
CA ARG A 312 0.30 21.97 -11.50
C ARG A 312 0.81 23.22 -10.80
N GLY A 313 2.12 23.33 -10.58
CA GLY A 313 2.74 24.44 -9.87
C GLY A 313 2.60 25.78 -10.60
N MET A 314 2.70 25.76 -11.92
CA MET A 314 2.64 26.95 -12.77
C MET A 314 1.26 27.19 -13.39
N ARG A 315 0.26 26.32 -13.15
CA ARG A 315 -1.11 26.42 -13.68
C ARG A 315 -1.16 26.61 -15.21
N HIS A 316 -0.44 25.75 -15.93
CA HIS A 316 -0.41 25.72 -17.39
C HIS A 316 -0.28 24.28 -17.90
N CYS A 317 -0.49 24.03 -19.19
CA CYS A 317 -0.59 22.68 -19.74
C CYS A 317 0.73 22.06 -20.24
N VAL A 318 1.90 22.40 -19.68
CA VAL A 318 3.20 21.98 -20.25
C VAL A 318 3.38 20.46 -20.34
N ALA A 319 2.71 19.67 -19.49
CA ALA A 319 2.73 18.20 -19.59
C ALA A 319 2.21 17.66 -20.93
N THR A 320 1.44 18.42 -21.70
CA THR A 320 1.01 18.01 -23.05
C THR A 320 2.17 17.98 -24.06
N TYR A 321 3.29 18.63 -23.74
CA TYR A 321 4.50 18.65 -24.57
C TYR A 321 5.38 17.40 -24.38
N ALA A 322 5.00 16.49 -23.50
CA ALA A 322 5.80 15.31 -23.17
C ALA A 322 6.17 14.46 -24.38
N THR A 323 5.26 14.25 -25.34
CA THR A 323 5.56 13.47 -26.56
C THR A 323 6.59 14.15 -27.45
N LYS A 324 6.54 15.48 -27.58
CA LYS A 324 7.57 16.28 -28.28
C LYS A 324 8.93 16.17 -27.59
N CYS A 325 8.93 16.23 -26.25
CA CYS A 325 10.15 16.12 -25.44
C CYS A 325 10.78 14.73 -25.56
N ILE A 326 9.97 13.67 -25.46
CA ILE A 326 10.40 12.29 -25.61
C ILE A 326 11.02 12.07 -27.00
N ALA A 327 10.40 12.62 -28.04
CA ALA A 327 10.86 12.51 -29.42
C ALA A 327 12.13 13.34 -29.70
N GLY A 328 12.48 14.31 -28.83
CA GLY A 328 13.63 15.20 -29.00
C GLY A 328 13.33 16.45 -29.84
N HIS A 329 12.06 16.76 -30.09
CA HIS A 329 11.65 17.94 -30.88
C HIS A 329 11.53 19.22 -30.03
N ALA A 330 11.46 19.07 -28.71
CA ALA A 330 11.40 20.18 -27.77
C ALA A 330 12.10 19.80 -26.47
N SER A 331 12.45 20.79 -25.67
CA SER A 331 12.83 20.59 -24.27
C SER A 331 12.18 21.63 -23.38
N ILE A 332 11.73 21.19 -22.20
CA ILE A 332 11.10 22.07 -21.22
C ILE A 332 12.06 22.27 -20.05
N TRP A 333 12.18 23.52 -19.63
CA TRP A 333 13.05 23.97 -18.56
C TRP A 333 12.25 24.75 -17.52
N SER A 334 12.65 24.65 -16.26
CA SER A 334 12.05 25.36 -15.13
C SER A 334 13.09 26.27 -14.51
N LEU A 335 12.85 27.59 -14.58
CA LEU A 335 13.58 28.60 -13.83
C LEU A 335 12.99 28.70 -12.43
N ARG A 336 13.84 28.52 -11.43
CA ARG A 336 13.47 28.47 -10.02
C ARG A 336 14.34 29.43 -9.21
N ARG A 337 13.75 30.04 -8.19
CA ARG A 337 14.44 30.84 -7.17
C ARG A 337 14.41 30.07 -5.87
N ARG A 338 15.58 29.94 -5.23
CA ARG A 338 15.75 29.34 -3.92
C ARG A 338 16.20 30.41 -2.94
N ALA A 339 15.44 30.60 -1.88
CA ALA A 339 15.73 31.58 -0.83
C ALA A 339 15.24 31.05 0.51
N SER A 340 16.06 31.13 1.55
CA SER A 340 15.68 30.75 2.93
C SER A 340 15.06 29.34 3.08
N GLY A 341 15.45 28.39 2.23
CA GLY A 341 14.90 27.02 2.22
C GLY A 341 13.67 26.83 1.32
N ASP A 342 13.04 27.91 0.86
CA ASP A 342 11.92 27.88 -0.06
C ASP A 342 12.38 27.78 -1.52
N VAL A 343 11.65 27.03 -2.33
CA VAL A 343 11.87 26.90 -3.77
C VAL A 343 10.64 27.41 -4.52
N GLN A 344 10.78 28.54 -5.18
CA GLN A 344 9.74 29.16 -6.00
C GLN A 344 10.01 28.90 -7.49
N ARG A 345 9.00 28.44 -8.23
CA ARG A 345 9.04 28.40 -9.70
C ARG A 345 8.70 29.76 -10.27
N LEU A 346 9.52 30.25 -11.20
CA LEU A 346 9.37 31.58 -11.81
C LEU A 346 8.86 31.48 -13.25
N LEU A 347 9.58 30.73 -14.10
CA LEU A 347 9.29 30.59 -15.52
C LEU A 347 9.42 29.14 -15.97
N THR A 348 8.57 28.76 -16.92
CA THR A 348 8.69 27.56 -17.72
C THR A 348 9.08 27.96 -19.13
N ILE A 349 10.15 27.36 -19.64
CA ILE A 349 10.77 27.72 -20.92
C ILE A 349 10.73 26.49 -21.84
N GLU A 350 10.17 26.65 -23.03
CA GLU A 350 10.26 25.67 -24.11
C GLU A 350 11.38 26.07 -25.07
N LEU A 351 12.31 25.15 -25.31
CA LEU A 351 13.31 25.26 -26.36
C LEU A 351 12.99 24.30 -27.51
N ASP A 352 13.21 24.76 -28.75
CA ASP A 352 13.18 23.90 -29.94
C ASP A 352 14.51 23.14 -30.15
N THR A 353 14.61 22.39 -31.25
CA THR A 353 15.81 21.60 -31.60
C THR A 353 17.05 22.44 -31.92
N ARG A 354 16.92 23.76 -32.07
CA ARG A 354 18.02 24.69 -32.34
C ARG A 354 18.39 25.51 -31.10
N SER A 355 17.91 25.11 -29.92
CA SER A 355 18.12 25.85 -28.67
C SER A 355 17.54 27.28 -28.72
N ARG A 356 16.44 27.49 -29.45
CA ARG A 356 15.69 28.75 -29.44
C ARG A 356 14.56 28.68 -28.42
N ALA A 357 14.43 29.69 -27.58
CA ALA A 357 13.32 29.83 -26.65
C ALA A 357 12.05 30.24 -27.42
N VAL A 358 11.23 29.24 -27.77
CA VAL A 358 9.99 29.45 -28.54
C VAL A 358 8.82 29.88 -27.66
N GLN A 359 8.87 29.58 -26.37
CA GLN A 359 7.87 30.01 -25.41
C GLN A 359 8.48 30.16 -24.02
N VAL A 360 8.20 31.28 -23.36
CA VAL A 360 8.58 31.53 -21.96
C VAL A 360 7.36 32.05 -21.20
N ARG A 361 6.92 31.31 -20.18
CA ARG A 361 5.69 31.63 -19.43
C ARG A 361 5.89 31.46 -17.94
N GLY A 362 5.38 32.42 -17.17
CA GLY A 362 5.26 32.32 -15.72
C GLY A 362 3.96 31.66 -15.29
N PHE A 363 3.64 31.81 -14.00
CA PHE A 363 2.41 31.31 -13.39
C PHE A 363 1.15 31.74 -14.17
N ALA A 364 0.24 30.79 -14.41
CA ALA A 364 -0.99 30.98 -15.17
C ALA A 364 -0.78 31.60 -16.56
N ASN A 365 0.31 31.22 -17.24
CA ASN A 365 0.70 31.72 -18.57
C ASN A 365 1.04 33.22 -18.65
N ARG A 366 1.31 33.88 -17.51
CA ARG A 366 1.77 35.28 -17.53
C ARG A 366 3.08 35.44 -18.31
N PRO A 367 3.34 36.61 -18.92
CA PRO A 367 4.66 36.90 -19.48
C PRO A 367 5.73 37.02 -18.36
N PRO A 368 7.02 36.91 -18.73
CA PRO A 368 8.13 37.14 -17.80
C PRO A 368 8.11 38.56 -17.20
N LEU A 369 8.45 38.68 -15.92
CA LEU A 369 8.68 39.99 -15.30
C LEU A 369 10.09 40.50 -15.67
N ALA A 370 10.30 41.82 -15.57
CA ALA A 370 11.57 42.44 -15.94
C ALA A 370 12.79 41.81 -15.22
N GLU A 371 12.68 41.53 -13.92
CA GLU A 371 13.74 40.86 -13.16
C GLU A 371 13.97 39.42 -13.62
N GLU A 372 12.90 38.69 -13.95
CA GLU A 372 13.01 37.32 -14.45
C GLU A 372 13.64 37.28 -15.85
N SER A 373 13.34 38.27 -16.69
CA SER A 373 13.97 38.44 -18.01
C SER A 373 15.48 38.66 -17.90
N LYS A 374 15.95 39.46 -16.94
CA LYS A 374 17.39 39.64 -16.69
C LYS A 374 18.07 38.32 -16.32
N ILE A 375 17.41 37.48 -15.52
CA ILE A 375 17.94 36.16 -15.17
C ILE A 375 17.91 35.21 -16.37
N LEU A 376 16.84 35.26 -17.16
CA LEU A 376 16.71 34.49 -18.40
C LEU A 376 17.82 34.84 -19.41
N GLU A 377 18.12 36.12 -19.60
CA GLU A 377 19.21 36.61 -20.45
C GLU A 377 20.58 36.10 -19.98
N ARG A 378 20.84 36.13 -18.67
CA ARG A 378 22.07 35.57 -18.08
C ARG A 378 22.21 34.08 -18.35
N TRP A 379 21.14 33.32 -18.14
CA TRP A 379 21.13 31.89 -18.46
C TRP A 379 21.35 31.65 -19.96
N ALA A 380 20.66 32.43 -20.81
CA ALA A 380 20.75 32.31 -22.25
C ALA A 380 22.16 32.59 -22.76
N GLN A 381 22.82 33.64 -22.27
CA GLN A 381 24.22 33.95 -22.57
C GLN A 381 25.16 32.83 -22.11
N ALA A 382 24.95 32.30 -20.90
CA ALA A 382 25.81 31.26 -20.33
C ALA A 382 25.68 29.90 -21.02
N ARG A 383 24.54 29.62 -21.68
CA ARG A 383 24.22 28.33 -22.32
C ARG A 383 24.07 28.40 -23.84
N GLY A 384 24.26 29.58 -24.44
CA GLY A 384 24.12 29.77 -25.88
C GLY A 384 22.68 29.59 -26.39
N ILE A 385 21.69 30.03 -25.60
CA ILE A 385 20.27 29.96 -25.95
C ILE A 385 19.88 31.22 -26.72
N MET A 386 19.14 31.07 -27.81
CA MET A 386 18.57 32.20 -28.55
C MET A 386 17.22 32.60 -27.93
N LEU A 387 17.10 33.85 -27.46
CA LEU A 387 15.84 34.42 -27.00
C LEU A 387 15.15 35.13 -28.17
N LEU A 388 13.82 34.97 -28.28
CA LEU A 388 12.97 35.58 -29.31
C LEU A 388 12.27 36.85 -28.83
#